data_AF-A0A3C0ITY3-F1
#
_entry.id   AF-A0A3C0ITY3-F1
#
_cell.length_a   1.000
_cell.length_b   1.000
_cell.length_c   1.000
_cell.angle_alpha   90.00
_cell.angle_beta   90.00
_cell.angle_gamma   90.00
#
_symmetry.space_group_name_H-M   'P 1'
#
loop_
_entity.id
_entity.type
_entity.pdbx_description
1 polymer ?
#
loop_
_entity_poly.entity_id
_entity_poly.type
_entity_poly.pdbx_seq_one_letter_code
_entity_poly.pdbx_strand_id
1 'polypeptide(L)'
;MKAYLLLFAIVVYHNLTVNVIAQTNQPSAIHIGAVFKQYNYEKYNQVTHTNELSFTAREPQKIGTSNWQVQLKATPLQHALHTTEYVATFICVAGSLNSASVGITLNVTNWQASNYVLMPASVYNGNRYAWRRLRYSPKLHDIKDIGPDKPIIINDVPKLSDSTDISYLQERSGSMSTPAVGYMNEQQQQGVWLLTEQSNQQGDIGISIAENRTKTSATISLTSPVVRELYTYTITNAHTP
;
A
#
# COMPACT_ATOMS: atom_id res chain seq x y z
N MET A 1 13.16 24.43 26.81
CA MET A 1 11.98 23.70 26.31
C MET A 1 11.81 24.09 24.84
N LYS A 2 12.32 23.31 23.89
CA LYS A 2 12.25 23.63 22.46
C LYS A 2 11.22 22.71 21.81
N ALA A 3 10.07 23.29 21.46
CA ALA A 3 9.12 22.68 20.55
C ALA A 3 9.71 22.79 19.14
N TYR A 4 9.81 21.66 18.43
CA TYR A 4 10.19 21.65 17.03
C TYR A 4 8.92 21.57 16.19
N LEU A 5 8.59 22.69 15.54
CA LEU A 5 7.58 22.80 14.49
C LEU A 5 8.25 22.37 13.18
N LEU A 6 7.79 21.27 12.57
CA LEU A 6 8.21 20.90 11.22
C LEU A 6 7.54 21.84 10.22
N LEU A 7 8.33 22.68 9.55
CA LEU A 7 7.93 23.49 8.41
C LEU A 7 8.40 22.80 7.12
N PHE A 8 7.48 22.48 6.21
CA PHE A 8 7.82 22.16 4.82
C PHE A 8 7.49 23.36 3.94
N ALA A 9 8.52 23.90 3.26
CA ALA A 9 8.37 24.92 2.22
C ALA A 9 8.00 24.25 0.89
N ILE A 10 6.94 24.73 0.26
CA ILE A 10 6.44 24.25 -1.04
C ILE A 10 6.87 25.24 -2.12
N VAL A 11 7.57 24.75 -3.15
CA VAL A 11 7.70 25.42 -4.45
C VAL A 11 7.04 24.50 -5.48
N VAL A 12 5.97 25.00 -6.12
CA VAL A 12 5.11 24.26 -7.05
C VAL A 12 5.59 24.44 -8.48
N TYR A 13 5.79 23.34 -9.23
CA TYR A 13 5.49 23.25 -10.67
C TYR A 13 5.18 21.78 -11.07
N HIS A 14 4.11 21.59 -11.85
CA HIS A 14 3.52 20.37 -12.47
C HIS A 14 4.36 19.07 -12.49
N ASN A 15 4.42 18.32 -11.38
CA ASN A 15 4.98 16.96 -11.31
C ASN A 15 4.27 16.15 -10.22
N LEU A 16 4.10 14.83 -10.40
CA LEU A 16 3.60 13.95 -9.34
C LEU A 16 4.75 13.53 -8.44
N THR A 17 4.65 13.86 -7.15
CA THR A 17 5.62 13.46 -6.12
C THR A 17 4.98 12.49 -5.14
N VAL A 18 5.65 11.36 -4.89
CA VAL A 18 5.31 10.45 -3.79
C VAL A 18 6.44 10.51 -2.78
N ASN A 19 6.15 11.07 -1.59
CA ASN A 19 7.08 11.17 -0.48
C ASN A 19 6.90 9.98 0.44
N VAL A 20 8.02 9.35 0.79
CA VAL A 20 8.02 8.07 1.48
C VAL A 20 9.16 8.02 2.47
N ILE A 21 8.86 7.78 3.74
CA ILE A 21 9.88 7.58 4.76
C ILE A 21 9.92 6.08 5.07
N ALA A 22 11.07 5.44 4.86
CA ALA A 22 11.28 4.04 5.20
C ALA A 22 12.35 3.91 6.29
N GLN A 23 12.06 3.11 7.32
CA GLN A 23 13.03 2.75 8.36
C GLN A 23 13.39 1.26 8.26
N THR A 24 14.67 0.91 8.09
CA THR A 24 15.13 -0.50 8.00
C THR A 24 16.58 -0.70 8.45
N ASN A 25 16.80 -1.71 9.30
CA ASN A 25 18.14 -2.14 9.73
C ASN A 25 18.87 -3.03 8.70
N GLN A 26 18.18 -3.46 7.63
CA GLN A 26 18.72 -4.29 6.53
C GLN A 26 18.17 -3.77 5.19
N PRO A 27 18.83 -2.77 4.56
CA PRO A 27 18.35 -2.15 3.32
C PRO A 27 18.35 -3.09 2.12
N SER A 28 19.18 -4.14 2.12
CA SER A 28 19.40 -5.05 0.97
C SER A 28 18.22 -5.95 0.63
N ALA A 29 17.24 -6.12 1.53
CA ALA A 29 16.08 -6.99 1.33
C ALA A 29 14.88 -6.29 0.69
N ILE A 30 14.93 -4.95 0.52
CA ILE A 30 13.83 -4.12 0.02
C ILE A 30 14.23 -3.50 -1.30
N HIS A 31 13.53 -3.85 -2.37
CA HIS A 31 13.74 -3.28 -3.70
C HIS A 31 12.61 -2.29 -4.03
N ILE A 32 12.99 -1.06 -4.39
CA ILE A 32 12.04 0.00 -4.78
C ILE A 32 11.92 0.03 -6.30
N GLY A 33 10.70 -0.14 -6.81
CA GLY A 33 10.38 -0.09 -8.24
C GLY A 33 9.39 1.03 -8.58
N ALA A 34 9.41 1.51 -9.83
CA ALA A 34 8.39 2.40 -10.37
C ALA A 34 7.33 1.53 -11.07
N VAL A 35 6.05 1.75 -10.80
CA VAL A 35 4.96 0.98 -11.39
C VAL A 35 3.91 1.87 -12.03
N PHE A 36 3.36 1.40 -13.15
CA PHE A 36 2.24 1.98 -13.87
C PHE A 36 1.15 0.93 -13.97
N LYS A 37 -0.06 1.24 -13.52
CA LYS A 37 -1.21 0.35 -13.63
C LYS A 37 -2.27 1.00 -14.50
N GLN A 38 -2.80 0.26 -15.46
CA GLN A 38 -3.93 0.69 -16.29
C GLN A 38 -5.18 -0.11 -15.99
N TYR A 39 -6.33 0.54 -15.99
CA TYR A 39 -7.58 0.01 -15.48
C TYR A 39 -8.67 -0.04 -16.55
N ASN A 40 -9.50 -1.06 -16.46
CA ASN A 40 -10.81 -1.09 -17.11
C ASN A 40 -11.89 -0.70 -16.09
N TYR A 41 -12.36 0.55 -16.17
CA TYR A 41 -13.40 1.09 -15.27
C TYR A 41 -14.76 0.39 -15.44
N GLU A 42 -15.06 -0.16 -16.61
CA GLU A 42 -16.31 -0.90 -16.86
C GLU A 42 -16.31 -2.29 -16.20
N LYS A 43 -15.14 -2.78 -15.79
CA LYS A 43 -14.95 -4.09 -15.15
C LYS A 43 -14.42 -3.94 -13.73
N TYR A 44 -15.08 -3.12 -12.92
CA TYR A 44 -14.73 -2.93 -11.50
C TYR A 44 -13.25 -2.57 -11.30
N ASN A 45 -12.76 -1.65 -12.13
CA ASN A 45 -11.36 -1.21 -12.14
C ASN A 45 -10.36 -2.37 -12.27
N GLN A 46 -10.69 -3.39 -13.05
CA GLN A 46 -9.79 -4.49 -13.32
C GLN A 46 -8.48 -3.95 -13.90
N VAL A 47 -7.35 -4.34 -13.31
CA VAL A 47 -6.03 -4.04 -13.87
C VAL A 47 -5.88 -4.79 -15.19
N THR A 48 -5.63 -4.04 -16.26
CA THR A 48 -5.42 -4.57 -17.61
C THR A 48 -3.94 -4.66 -17.98
N HIS A 49 -3.13 -3.72 -17.48
CA HIS A 49 -1.69 -3.69 -17.70
C HIS A 49 -1.00 -3.22 -16.43
N THR A 50 0.10 -3.89 -16.09
CA THR A 50 1.07 -3.44 -15.10
C THR A 50 2.41 -3.35 -15.80
N ASN A 51 3.03 -2.18 -15.76
CA ASN A 51 4.37 -1.96 -16.30
C ASN A 51 5.28 -1.47 -15.19
N GLU A 52 6.52 -1.95 -15.18
CA GLU A 52 7.55 -1.50 -14.25
C GLU A 52 8.63 -0.75 -15.00
N LEU A 53 9.06 0.38 -14.45
CA LEU A 53 10.19 1.15 -14.95
C LEU A 53 11.33 1.16 -13.94
N SER A 54 12.56 1.30 -14.44
CA SER A 54 13.73 1.43 -13.58
C SER A 54 14.01 2.89 -13.29
N PHE A 55 14.18 3.23 -12.01
CA PHE A 55 14.64 4.56 -11.60
C PHE A 55 16.08 4.88 -12.03
N THR A 56 16.83 3.91 -12.55
CA THR A 56 18.21 4.12 -13.03
C THR A 56 18.28 4.48 -14.52
N ALA A 57 17.17 4.42 -15.25
CA ALA A 57 17.14 4.76 -16.66
C ALA A 57 17.39 6.27 -16.87
N ARG A 58 18.39 6.58 -17.72
CA ARG A 58 18.73 7.98 -18.06
C ARG A 58 17.81 8.58 -19.12
N GLU A 59 17.27 7.73 -19.99
CA GLU A 59 16.40 8.13 -21.09
C GLU A 59 14.94 7.80 -20.77
N PRO A 60 13.97 8.60 -21.29
CA PRO A 60 12.56 8.32 -21.14
C PRO A 60 12.20 6.93 -21.68
N GLN A 61 11.40 6.18 -20.90
CA GLN A 61 10.96 4.83 -21.24
C GLN A 61 9.51 4.84 -21.71
N LYS A 62 9.19 3.97 -22.68
CA LYS A 62 7.86 3.93 -23.30
C LYS A 62 6.88 3.09 -22.48
N ILE A 63 5.71 3.66 -22.17
CA ILE A 63 4.55 2.98 -21.60
C ILE A 63 3.36 3.21 -22.53
N GLY A 64 2.87 2.16 -23.18
CA GLY A 64 1.81 2.27 -24.18
C GLY A 64 2.22 3.22 -25.33
N THR A 65 1.47 4.32 -25.49
CA THR A 65 1.74 5.38 -26.48
C THR A 65 2.47 6.60 -25.90
N SER A 66 2.91 6.53 -24.65
CA SER A 66 3.54 7.63 -23.92
C SER A 66 4.99 7.33 -23.53
N ASN A 67 5.80 8.38 -23.36
CA ASN A 67 7.19 8.29 -22.91
C ASN A 67 7.33 8.96 -21.54
N TRP A 68 7.94 8.24 -20.60
CA TRP A 68 8.03 8.65 -19.21
C TRP A 68 9.47 8.65 -18.72
N GLN A 69 9.85 9.73 -18.05
CA GLN A 69 11.05 9.75 -17.22
C GLN A 69 10.62 9.54 -15.77
N VAL A 70 11.23 8.57 -15.11
CA VAL A 70 11.06 8.33 -13.67
C VAL A 70 12.35 8.63 -12.93
N GLN A 71 12.23 9.21 -11.75
CA GLN A 71 13.38 9.57 -10.92
C GLN A 71 13.08 9.22 -9.46
N LEU A 72 14.09 8.72 -8.75
CA LEU A 72 14.01 8.45 -7.32
C LEU A 72 15.17 9.17 -6.64
N LYS A 73 14.83 10.12 -5.77
CA LYS A 73 15.81 10.75 -4.86
C LYS A 73 15.69 10.08 -3.51
N ALA A 74 16.82 9.62 -2.97
CA ALA A 74 16.92 9.04 -1.64
C ALA A 74 17.78 9.95 -0.74
N THR A 75 17.23 10.39 0.38
CA THR A 75 17.88 11.28 1.34
C THR A 75 17.86 10.63 2.73
N PRO A 76 19.01 10.13 3.23
CA PRO A 76 19.10 9.67 4.62
C PRO A 76 18.79 10.81 5.59
N LEU A 77 17.96 10.56 6.61
CA LEU A 77 17.59 11.57 7.59
C LEU A 77 18.62 11.61 8.73
N GLN A 78 19.33 12.73 8.86
CA GLN A 78 20.46 12.88 9.79
C GLN A 78 20.12 12.65 11.27
N HIS A 79 18.85 12.83 11.66
CA HIS A 79 18.40 12.71 13.05
C HIS A 79 17.58 11.43 13.33
N ALA A 80 17.44 10.55 12.35
CA ALA A 80 16.68 9.31 12.48
C ALA A 80 17.50 8.14 11.93
N LEU A 81 18.09 7.35 12.84
CA LEU A 81 18.92 6.21 12.46
C LEU A 81 18.11 5.24 11.59
N HIS A 82 18.74 4.72 10.54
CA HIS A 82 18.15 3.76 9.60
C HIS A 82 16.93 4.27 8.83
N THR A 83 16.74 5.59 8.76
CA THR A 83 15.60 6.22 8.11
C THR A 83 16.02 6.95 6.83
N THR A 84 15.34 6.67 5.74
CA THR A 84 15.56 7.31 4.44
C THR A 84 14.26 7.90 3.92
N GLU A 85 14.30 9.16 3.51
CA GLU A 85 13.25 9.80 2.74
C GLU A 85 13.47 9.51 1.25
N TYR A 86 12.43 9.01 0.60
CA TYR A 86 12.38 8.77 -0.83
C TYR A 86 11.37 9.71 -1.46
N VAL A 87 11.79 10.34 -2.55
CA VAL A 87 10.96 11.22 -3.37
C VAL A 87 10.96 10.64 -4.78
N ALA A 88 9.86 10.02 -5.16
CA ALA A 88 9.66 9.49 -6.51
C ALA A 88 8.95 10.52 -7.38
N THR A 89 9.51 10.79 -8.56
CA THR A 89 8.96 11.75 -9.54
C THR A 89 8.67 11.05 -10.86
N PHE A 90 7.46 11.24 -11.38
CA PHE A 90 6.98 10.68 -12.64
C PHE A 90 6.69 11.81 -13.63
N ILE A 91 7.39 11.83 -14.76
CA ILE A 91 7.31 12.89 -15.76
C ILE A 91 6.88 12.28 -17.10
N CYS A 92 5.71 12.65 -17.60
CA CYS A 92 5.30 12.33 -18.96
C CYS A 92 5.99 13.30 -19.92
N VAL A 93 6.98 12.82 -20.67
CA VAL A 93 7.76 13.63 -21.62
C VAL A 93 7.01 13.79 -22.94
N ALA A 94 6.27 12.75 -23.37
CA ALA A 94 5.47 12.79 -24.59
C ALA A 94 4.28 11.82 -24.53
N GLY A 95 3.21 12.16 -25.25
CA GLY A 95 1.99 11.34 -25.32
C GLY A 95 1.11 11.47 -24.07
N SER A 96 0.22 10.49 -23.87
CA SER A 96 -0.65 10.41 -22.70
C SER A 96 -0.94 8.95 -22.36
N LEU A 97 -1.20 8.69 -21.08
CA LEU A 97 -1.59 7.37 -20.60
C LEU A 97 -2.95 7.50 -19.89
N ASN A 98 -3.99 6.94 -20.52
CA ASN A 98 -5.35 7.03 -20.00
C ASN A 98 -5.64 5.89 -19.02
N SER A 99 -6.61 6.14 -18.14
CA SER A 99 -7.12 5.17 -17.17
C SER A 99 -6.00 4.53 -16.36
N ALA A 100 -5.07 5.35 -15.87
CA ALA A 100 -3.83 4.87 -15.27
C ALA A 100 -3.56 5.49 -13.90
N SER A 101 -2.85 4.73 -13.08
CA SER A 101 -2.14 5.23 -11.92
C SER A 101 -0.65 4.98 -12.09
N VAL A 102 0.14 5.83 -11.45
CA VAL A 102 1.58 5.59 -11.28
C VAL A 102 1.85 5.41 -9.80
N GLY A 103 2.97 4.79 -9.46
CA GLY A 103 3.27 4.51 -8.07
C GLY A 103 4.63 3.90 -7.88
N ILE A 104 4.93 3.61 -6.62
CA ILE A 104 6.12 2.87 -6.25
C ILE A 104 5.74 1.52 -5.64
N THR A 105 6.61 0.54 -5.83
CA THR A 105 6.53 -0.75 -5.17
C THR A 105 7.73 -0.94 -4.26
N LEU A 106 7.51 -1.57 -3.12
CA LEU A 106 8.55 -2.08 -2.23
C LEU A 106 8.40 -3.59 -2.21
N ASN A 107 9.33 -4.27 -2.86
CA ASN A 107 9.37 -5.73 -2.89
C ASN A 107 10.20 -6.22 -1.72
N VAL A 108 9.56 -6.96 -0.82
CA VAL A 108 10.15 -7.55 0.38
C VAL A 108 10.37 -9.03 0.13
N THR A 109 11.63 -9.44 0.18
CA THR A 109 12.04 -10.85 0.12
C THR A 109 12.08 -11.46 1.54
N ASN A 110 12.10 -12.79 1.63
CA ASN A 110 12.10 -13.52 2.92
C ASN A 110 10.91 -13.15 3.82
N TRP A 111 9.77 -12.86 3.18
CA TRP A 111 8.53 -12.58 3.86
C TRP A 111 7.99 -13.83 4.56
N GLN A 112 7.21 -13.62 5.62
CA GLN A 112 6.54 -14.69 6.34
C GLN A 112 5.10 -14.30 6.63
N ALA A 113 4.19 -15.26 6.50
CA ALA A 113 2.78 -15.05 6.77
C ALA A 113 2.50 -14.59 8.21
N SER A 114 3.38 -14.94 9.15
CA SER A 114 3.33 -14.55 10.56
C SER A 114 3.80 -13.12 10.82
N ASN A 115 4.31 -12.40 9.81
CA ASN A 115 4.70 -11.00 9.99
C ASN A 115 3.49 -10.17 10.42
N TYR A 116 3.64 -9.45 11.53
CA TYR A 116 2.58 -8.59 12.04
C TYR A 116 2.48 -7.35 11.16
N VAL A 117 1.43 -7.23 10.35
CA VAL A 117 1.19 -6.06 9.48
C VAL A 117 0.27 -5.06 10.17
N LEU A 118 0.64 -3.78 10.17
CA LEU A 118 -0.11 -2.69 10.78
C LEU A 118 -0.34 -1.55 9.79
N MET A 119 -1.60 -1.13 9.65
CA MET A 119 -1.96 0.17 9.06
C MET A 119 -2.76 0.94 10.12
N PRO A 120 -2.27 2.08 10.63
CA PRO A 120 -2.84 2.74 11.80
C PRO A 120 -4.35 3.00 11.68
N ALA A 121 -5.11 2.54 12.69
CA ALA A 121 -6.57 2.61 12.79
C ALA A 121 -7.40 1.85 11.73
N SER A 122 -6.77 1.06 10.85
CA SER A 122 -7.46 0.33 9.78
C SER A 122 -7.14 -1.18 9.78
N VAL A 123 -5.87 -1.55 9.97
CA VAL A 123 -5.41 -2.94 9.86
C VAL A 123 -4.54 -3.33 11.03
N TYR A 124 -4.92 -4.40 11.74
CA TYR A 124 -4.17 -4.96 12.86
C TYR A 124 -3.81 -6.42 12.55
N ASN A 125 -2.53 -6.75 12.57
CA ASN A 125 -2.01 -8.06 12.13
C ASN A 125 -2.51 -8.48 10.73
N GLY A 126 -2.56 -7.53 9.78
CA GLY A 126 -3.12 -7.77 8.44
C GLY A 126 -4.62 -8.07 8.42
N ASN A 127 -5.32 -7.90 9.55
CA ASN A 127 -6.69 -8.36 9.77
C ASN A 127 -6.88 -9.86 9.42
N ARG A 128 -5.87 -10.69 9.70
CA ARG A 128 -5.86 -12.14 9.43
C ARG A 128 -6.73 -12.91 10.44
N TYR A 129 -8.02 -12.66 10.38
CA TYR A 129 -9.01 -13.35 11.21
C TYR A 129 -10.02 -14.05 10.32
N ALA A 130 -10.65 -15.09 10.88
CA ALA A 130 -11.84 -15.66 10.29
C ALA A 130 -12.86 -14.53 10.06
N TRP A 131 -13.55 -14.55 8.93
CA TRP A 131 -14.50 -13.50 8.60
C TRP A 131 -15.81 -14.06 8.09
N ARG A 132 -16.86 -13.25 8.23
CA ARG A 132 -18.20 -13.49 7.71
C ARG A 132 -18.66 -12.23 7.03
N ARG A 133 -19.54 -12.34 6.04
CA ARG A 133 -20.43 -11.23 5.73
C ARG A 133 -21.49 -11.24 6.82
N LEU A 134 -21.67 -10.09 7.47
CA LEU A 134 -22.71 -9.90 8.48
C LEU A 134 -23.49 -8.62 8.15
N ARG A 135 -24.82 -8.70 8.30
CA ARG A 135 -25.73 -7.55 8.22
C ARG A 135 -25.50 -6.54 9.32
N TYR A 136 -25.85 -5.29 9.06
CA TYR A 136 -25.94 -4.27 10.10
C TYR A 136 -27.23 -4.46 10.93
N SER A 137 -27.20 -4.38 12.27
CA SER A 137 -26.04 -4.29 13.18
C SER A 137 -25.32 -5.65 13.25
N PRO A 138 -23.97 -5.69 13.19
CA PRO A 138 -23.23 -6.95 13.08
C PRO A 138 -23.37 -7.74 14.37
N LYS A 139 -24.19 -8.79 14.32
CA LYS A 139 -24.41 -9.74 15.42
C LYS A 139 -24.07 -11.13 14.92
N LEU A 140 -23.42 -11.91 15.77
CA LEU A 140 -23.24 -13.33 15.51
C LEU A 140 -24.58 -14.02 15.78
N HIS A 141 -25.14 -14.63 14.76
CA HIS A 141 -26.40 -15.39 14.84
C HIS A 141 -26.19 -16.90 14.69
N ASP A 142 -25.05 -17.30 14.12
CA ASP A 142 -24.72 -18.71 13.96
C ASP A 142 -24.10 -19.23 15.27
N ILE A 143 -24.74 -20.24 15.87
CA ILE A 143 -24.29 -20.85 17.12
C ILE A 143 -22.86 -21.41 17.00
N LYS A 144 -22.41 -21.78 15.80
CA LYS A 144 -21.04 -22.26 15.57
C LYS A 144 -19.98 -21.18 15.80
N ASP A 145 -20.38 -19.91 15.72
CA ASP A 145 -19.51 -18.74 15.85
C ASP A 145 -19.60 -18.12 17.27
N ILE A 146 -20.42 -18.67 18.17
CA ILE A 146 -20.66 -18.16 19.53
C ILE A 146 -20.08 -19.12 20.58
N GLY A 147 -19.29 -18.59 21.52
CA GLY A 147 -18.73 -19.34 22.65
C GLY A 147 -17.36 -18.82 23.10
N PRO A 148 -16.89 -19.21 24.30
CA PRO A 148 -15.60 -18.75 24.83
C PRO A 148 -14.40 -19.25 24.01
N ASP A 149 -14.52 -20.42 23.39
CA ASP A 149 -13.43 -21.05 22.62
C ASP A 149 -13.46 -20.70 21.13
N LYS A 150 -14.31 -19.75 20.71
CA LYS A 150 -14.42 -19.35 19.30
C LYS A 150 -13.34 -18.33 18.95
N PRO A 151 -12.72 -18.43 17.76
CA PRO A 151 -11.73 -17.46 17.33
C PRO A 151 -12.37 -16.08 17.14
N ILE A 152 -11.52 -15.05 17.09
CA ILE A 152 -11.97 -13.71 16.68
C ILE A 152 -12.54 -13.80 15.26
N ILE A 153 -13.74 -13.25 15.08
CA ILE A 153 -14.42 -13.14 13.78
C ILE A 153 -14.61 -11.67 13.44
N ILE A 154 -14.20 -11.28 12.23
CA ILE A 154 -14.38 -9.93 11.70
C ILE A 154 -15.40 -9.93 10.54
N ASN A 155 -15.87 -8.74 10.15
CA ASN A 155 -16.68 -8.62 8.94
C ASN A 155 -15.81 -8.58 7.68
N ASP A 156 -16.42 -8.43 6.50
CA ASP A 156 -15.72 -8.30 5.22
C ASP A 156 -15.03 -6.92 5.08
N VAL A 157 -13.96 -6.73 5.87
CA VAL A 157 -13.05 -5.58 5.88
C VAL A 157 -11.81 -5.86 5.01
N PRO A 158 -11.01 -4.84 4.64
CA PRO A 158 -9.69 -5.03 4.06
C PRO A 158 -8.82 -5.94 4.93
N LYS A 159 -8.32 -7.03 4.34
CA LYS A 159 -7.62 -8.10 5.05
C LYS A 159 -6.65 -8.84 4.14
N LEU A 160 -5.58 -9.33 4.72
CA LEU A 160 -4.72 -10.36 4.13
C LEU A 160 -5.29 -11.73 4.42
N SER A 161 -5.02 -12.69 3.54
CA SER A 161 -5.52 -14.05 3.69
C SER A 161 -4.75 -14.82 4.76
N ASP A 162 -5.45 -15.60 5.57
CA ASP A 162 -4.89 -16.62 6.45
C ASP A 162 -4.65 -17.95 5.70
N SER A 163 -5.37 -18.19 4.59
CA SER A 163 -5.29 -19.38 3.73
C SER A 163 -4.32 -19.21 2.54
N THR A 164 -4.31 -20.17 1.61
CA THR A 164 -3.57 -20.09 0.33
C THR A 164 -4.27 -19.24 -0.75
N ASP A 165 -5.38 -18.56 -0.40
CA ASP A 165 -6.13 -17.71 -1.32
C ASP A 165 -5.40 -16.39 -1.63
N ILE A 166 -6.02 -15.55 -2.46
CA ILE A 166 -5.55 -14.20 -2.79
C ILE A 166 -5.32 -13.42 -1.50
N SER A 167 -4.06 -13.08 -1.23
CA SER A 167 -3.67 -12.27 -0.08
C SER A 167 -3.32 -10.88 -0.57
N TYR A 168 -4.36 -10.04 -0.66
CA TYR A 168 -4.26 -8.68 -1.15
C TYR A 168 -5.13 -7.76 -0.33
N LEU A 169 -4.51 -6.73 0.23
CA LEU A 169 -5.15 -5.71 1.01
C LEU A 169 -4.88 -4.36 0.37
N GLN A 170 -5.91 -3.54 0.25
CA GLN A 170 -5.84 -2.19 -0.31
C GLN A 170 -6.58 -1.20 0.58
N GLU A 171 -5.92 -0.08 0.85
CA GLU A 171 -6.47 1.03 1.58
C GLU A 171 -6.16 2.36 0.89
N ARG A 172 -6.84 3.40 1.36
CA ARG A 172 -6.53 4.79 1.02
C ARG A 172 -5.85 5.41 2.23
N SER A 173 -4.86 6.26 2.01
CA SER A 173 -4.19 7.03 3.06
C SER A 173 -5.17 7.76 3.99
N GLY A 174 -6.27 8.29 3.46
CA GLY A 174 -7.32 8.96 4.23
C GLY A 174 -8.17 8.03 5.12
N SER A 175 -8.08 6.71 4.95
CA SER A 175 -8.74 5.73 5.85
C SER A 175 -7.97 5.48 7.15
N MET A 176 -6.75 6.02 7.28
CA MET A 176 -5.82 5.73 8.37
C MET A 176 -5.67 6.95 9.29
N SER A 177 -5.42 6.72 10.59
CA SER A 177 -5.12 7.82 11.53
C SER A 177 -3.75 8.45 11.26
N THR A 178 -2.83 7.66 10.70
CA THR A 178 -1.52 8.08 10.21
C THR A 178 -1.30 7.29 8.91
N PRO A 179 -1.11 7.96 7.76
CA PRO A 179 -0.90 7.28 6.48
C PRO A 179 0.42 6.50 6.47
N ALA A 180 0.34 5.22 6.85
CA ALA A 180 1.50 4.38 7.00
C ALA A 180 1.14 2.90 6.89
N VAL A 181 2.11 2.11 6.45
CA VAL A 181 2.08 0.66 6.54
C VAL A 181 3.38 0.19 7.18
N GLY A 182 3.25 -0.62 8.23
CA GLY A 182 4.38 -1.22 8.91
C GLY A 182 4.23 -2.73 8.97
N TYR A 183 5.36 -3.42 9.11
CA TYR A 183 5.35 -4.82 9.47
C TYR A 183 6.50 -5.16 10.43
N MET A 184 6.26 -6.15 11.29
CA MET A 184 7.29 -6.76 12.13
C MET A 184 7.62 -8.15 11.61
N ASN A 185 8.88 -8.37 11.25
CA ASN A 185 9.44 -9.69 11.02
C ASN A 185 10.07 -10.18 12.33
N GLU A 186 9.35 -11.03 13.05
CA GLU A 186 9.79 -11.56 14.34
C GLU A 186 11.04 -12.44 14.22
N GLN A 187 11.14 -13.27 13.18
CA GLN A 187 12.30 -14.15 13.01
C GLN A 187 13.60 -13.37 12.79
N GLN A 188 13.52 -12.24 12.09
CA GLN A 188 14.66 -11.36 11.84
C GLN A 188 14.79 -10.24 12.88
N GLN A 189 13.91 -10.17 13.88
CA GLN A 189 13.83 -9.08 14.86
C GLN A 189 13.86 -7.70 14.20
N GLN A 190 13.11 -7.55 13.10
CA GLN A 190 13.13 -6.37 12.26
C GLN A 190 11.75 -5.77 12.10
N GLY A 191 11.60 -4.51 12.52
CA GLY A 191 10.44 -3.69 12.21
C GLY A 191 10.73 -2.78 11.02
N VAL A 192 9.75 -2.63 10.13
CA VAL A 192 9.79 -1.68 9.02
C VAL A 192 8.55 -0.83 9.06
N TRP A 193 8.73 0.47 8.88
CA TRP A 193 7.65 1.42 8.67
C TRP A 193 7.83 2.14 7.35
N LEU A 194 6.72 2.26 6.63
CA LEU A 194 6.57 3.08 5.45
C LEU A 194 5.55 4.17 5.75
N LEU A 195 5.98 5.42 5.81
CA LEU A 195 5.10 6.57 6.01
C LEU A 195 4.97 7.33 4.70
N THR A 196 3.80 7.91 4.45
CA THR A 196 3.57 8.81 3.32
C THR A 196 2.69 9.97 3.75
N GLU A 197 2.61 11.00 2.91
CA GLU A 197 1.65 12.08 3.09
C GLU A 197 0.23 11.55 2.89
N GLN A 198 -0.77 12.21 3.50
CA GLN A 198 -2.16 11.80 3.31
C GLN A 198 -2.59 11.95 1.84
N SER A 199 -2.13 12.98 1.14
CA SER A 199 -2.56 13.25 -0.24
C SER A 199 -1.50 13.99 -1.03
N ASN A 200 -1.60 13.92 -2.36
CA ASN A 200 -0.90 14.81 -3.27
C ASN A 200 -1.92 15.55 -4.18
N GLN A 201 -1.45 16.17 -5.27
CA GLN A 201 -2.29 16.91 -6.20
C GLN A 201 -3.39 16.06 -6.88
N GLN A 202 -3.31 14.74 -6.82
CA GLN A 202 -4.29 13.78 -7.36
C GLN A 202 -5.21 13.18 -6.28
N GLY A 203 -5.16 13.71 -5.05
CA GLY A 203 -5.94 13.25 -3.90
C GLY A 203 -5.18 12.24 -3.03
N ASP A 204 -5.94 11.37 -2.34
CA ASP A 204 -5.40 10.35 -1.46
C ASP A 204 -4.47 9.38 -2.20
N ILE A 205 -3.45 8.89 -1.48
CA ILE A 205 -2.53 7.85 -1.92
C ILE A 205 -3.16 6.47 -1.67
N GLY A 206 -3.07 5.59 -2.66
CA GLY A 206 -3.43 4.19 -2.49
C GLY A 206 -2.30 3.47 -1.78
N ILE A 207 -2.60 2.73 -0.72
CA ILE A 207 -1.64 1.92 0.03
C ILE A 207 -2.11 0.47 -0.05
N SER A 208 -1.31 -0.40 -0.65
CA SER A 208 -1.66 -1.83 -0.73
C SER A 208 -0.52 -2.73 -0.32
N ILE A 209 -0.86 -3.93 0.13
CA ILE A 209 0.07 -5.02 0.37
C ILE A 209 -0.46 -6.30 -0.30
N ALA A 210 0.37 -6.92 -1.11
CA ALA A 210 0.11 -8.19 -1.78
C ALA A 210 1.14 -9.22 -1.32
N GLU A 211 0.71 -10.40 -0.91
CA GLU A 211 1.63 -11.52 -0.68
C GLU A 211 1.61 -12.46 -1.89
N ASN A 212 2.75 -13.06 -2.21
CA ASN A 212 2.77 -14.12 -3.20
C ASN A 212 2.04 -15.38 -2.66
N ARG A 213 1.71 -16.32 -3.55
CA ARG A 213 0.94 -17.52 -3.20
C ARG A 213 1.60 -18.37 -2.10
N THR A 214 2.93 -18.39 -2.05
CA THR A 214 3.70 -19.14 -1.04
C THR A 214 4.00 -18.33 0.22
N LYS A 215 3.57 -17.06 0.28
CA LYS A 215 3.83 -16.10 1.37
C LYS A 215 5.31 -15.97 1.75
N THR A 216 6.20 -16.10 0.77
CA THR A 216 7.66 -15.95 0.89
C THR A 216 8.17 -14.59 0.40
N SER A 217 7.31 -13.84 -0.28
CA SER A 217 7.54 -12.43 -0.61
C SER A 217 6.26 -11.63 -0.47
N ALA A 218 6.41 -10.34 -0.22
CA ALA A 218 5.31 -9.38 -0.26
C ALA A 218 5.70 -8.13 -1.03
N THR A 219 4.73 -7.52 -1.67
CA THR A 219 4.87 -6.24 -2.36
C THR A 219 3.96 -5.23 -1.68
N ILE A 220 4.57 -4.20 -1.12
CA ILE A 220 3.86 -3.00 -0.66
C ILE A 220 3.83 -2.02 -1.83
N SER A 221 2.72 -1.33 -2.06
CA SER A 221 2.61 -0.35 -3.15
C SER A 221 1.98 0.94 -2.67
N LEU A 222 2.49 2.05 -3.17
CA LEU A 222 1.91 3.38 -3.05
C LEU A 222 1.53 3.89 -4.43
N THR A 223 0.26 4.16 -4.69
CA THR A 223 -0.24 4.57 -6.02
C THR A 223 -0.98 5.89 -5.99
N SER A 224 -0.90 6.61 -7.10
CA SER A 224 -1.57 7.89 -7.29
C SER A 224 -1.89 8.13 -8.78
N PRO A 225 -3.14 8.51 -9.14
CA PRO A 225 -4.31 8.55 -8.26
C PRO A 225 -4.64 7.16 -7.69
N VAL A 226 -5.26 7.12 -6.52
CA VAL A 226 -5.72 5.86 -5.92
C VAL A 226 -6.91 5.28 -6.70
N VAL A 227 -6.80 4.01 -7.06
CA VAL A 227 -7.88 3.23 -7.69
C VAL A 227 -8.04 1.95 -6.90
N ARG A 228 -9.25 1.69 -6.39
CA ARG A 228 -9.57 0.40 -5.74
C ARG A 228 -9.87 -0.65 -6.81
N GLU A 229 -9.20 -1.78 -6.73
CA GLU A 229 -9.17 -2.84 -7.74
C GLU A 229 -10.05 -4.02 -7.31
N LEU A 230 -10.91 -4.54 -8.20
CA LEU A 230 -11.61 -5.85 -8.15
C LEU A 230 -12.58 -6.10 -6.99
N TYR A 231 -12.32 -5.57 -5.80
CA TYR A 231 -12.99 -5.91 -4.55
C TYR A 231 -13.64 -4.67 -3.95
N THR A 232 -14.91 -4.80 -3.61
CA THR A 232 -15.59 -3.87 -2.71
C THR A 232 -15.79 -4.58 -1.38
N TYR A 233 -15.11 -4.09 -0.35
CA TYR A 233 -15.31 -4.58 1.02
C TYR A 233 -16.64 -4.05 1.55
N THR A 234 -17.49 -4.94 2.04
CA THR A 234 -18.79 -4.57 2.60
C THR A 234 -18.76 -4.82 4.10
N ILE A 235 -18.34 -3.79 4.85
CA ILE A 235 -18.16 -3.90 6.31
C ILE A 235 -19.48 -4.27 6.98
N THR A 236 -20.59 -3.69 6.58
CA THR A 236 -21.95 -4.16 6.93
C THR A 236 -22.91 -3.51 5.95
N ASN A 237 -24.01 -4.19 5.60
CA ASN A 237 -25.16 -3.51 5.01
C ASN A 237 -26.48 -4.04 5.59
N ALA A 238 -27.59 -3.34 5.37
CA ALA A 238 -28.91 -3.79 5.82
C ALA A 238 -29.54 -4.88 4.93
N HIS A 239 -28.98 -5.11 3.74
CA HIS A 239 -29.67 -5.79 2.63
C HIS A 239 -29.08 -7.15 2.25
N THR A 240 -27.92 -7.54 2.76
CA THR A 240 -27.16 -8.69 2.28
C THR A 240 -26.55 -9.44 3.48
N PRO A 241 -26.79 -10.76 3.62
CA PRO A 241 -26.25 -11.58 4.70
C PRO A 241 -24.72 -11.49 4.77
#